data_AF-A0A925UE19-F1
#
_entry.id   AF-A0A925UE19-F1
#
_cell.length_a   1.000
_cell.length_b   1.000
_cell.length_c   1.000
_cell.angle_alpha   90.00
_cell.angle_beta   90.00
_cell.angle_gamma   90.00
#
_symmetry.space_group_name_H-M   'P 1'
#
loop_
_entity.id
_entity.type
_entity.pdbx_description
1 polymer ?
#
loop_
_entity_poly.entity_id
_entity_poly.type
_entity_poly.pdbx_seq_one_letter_code
_entity_poly.pdbx_strand_id
1 'polypeptide(L)'
;MTATRPTDTLFDPPGGCGPAWERSGARPEEGQALIDERSLSKLRWRCRRGLLENDLFIERFFARHAATLNQDHARGLLALMDLADNDLLDLLLKRREPSGELERDDVVQVLRMLRAPA
;
A
#
# COMPACT_ATOMS: atom_id res chain seq x y z
N MET A 1 54.29 -35.33 -16.19
CA MET A 1 52.98 -35.07 -16.81
C MET A 1 52.04 -36.19 -16.37
N THR A 2 50.90 -35.77 -15.82
CA THR A 2 49.86 -36.48 -15.04
C THR A 2 49.10 -37.55 -15.86
N ALA A 3 48.36 -38.54 -15.33
CA ALA A 3 47.65 -38.69 -14.06
C ALA A 3 47.41 -40.18 -13.73
N THR A 4 47.39 -40.53 -12.44
CA THR A 4 46.99 -41.84 -11.89
C THR A 4 45.46 -41.93 -11.75
N ARG A 5 44.91 -43.16 -11.84
CA ARG A 5 43.49 -43.57 -11.85
C ARG A 5 42.77 -43.39 -10.46
N PRO A 6 41.63 -44.07 -10.16
CA PRO A 6 40.24 -43.60 -10.35
C PRO A 6 39.36 -43.75 -9.07
N THR A 7 38.06 -43.45 -9.20
CA THR A 7 36.91 -43.92 -8.39
C THR A 7 36.78 -43.46 -6.94
N ASP A 8 35.76 -42.64 -6.64
CA ASP A 8 34.87 -42.84 -5.47
C ASP A 8 33.57 -42.04 -5.71
N THR A 9 32.47 -42.72 -6.03
CA THR A 9 31.37 -42.98 -5.07
C THR A 9 30.63 -41.68 -4.75
N LEU A 10 29.57 -41.37 -5.51
CA LEU A 10 28.19 -41.54 -5.04
C LEU A 10 28.08 -41.29 -3.52
N PHE A 11 28.05 -40.01 -3.15
CA PHE A 11 27.56 -39.59 -1.85
C PHE A 11 26.21 -38.90 -2.07
N ASP A 12 25.16 -39.70 -2.17
CA ASP A 12 23.80 -39.26 -1.90
C ASP A 12 23.71 -38.90 -0.41
N PRO A 13 23.43 -37.64 -0.03
CA PRO A 13 23.17 -37.32 1.36
C PRO A 13 21.80 -37.89 1.78
N PRO A 14 21.72 -38.66 2.88
CA PRO A 14 20.43 -39.06 3.43
C PRO A 14 19.74 -37.83 4.02
N GLY A 15 18.41 -37.80 3.87
CA GLY A 15 17.50 -36.75 4.31
C GLY A 15 18.04 -35.80 5.40
N GLY A 16 18.28 -34.56 5.00
CA GLY A 16 18.61 -33.45 5.87
C GLY A 16 17.77 -32.25 5.47
N CYS A 17 16.97 -31.76 6.40
CA CYS A 17 16.13 -30.57 6.31
C CYS A 17 16.79 -29.47 5.46
N GLY A 18 16.22 -29.17 4.29
CA GLY A 18 16.56 -27.95 3.55
C GLY A 18 16.44 -26.73 4.49
N PRO A 19 17.21 -25.66 4.25
CA PRO A 19 17.25 -24.52 5.15
C PRO A 19 15.83 -23.96 5.37
N ALA A 20 15.46 -23.72 6.63
CA ALA A 20 14.12 -23.30 7.02
C ALA A 20 13.63 -22.00 6.35
N TRP A 21 14.54 -21.22 5.74
CA TRP A 21 14.20 -19.99 5.04
C TRP A 21 13.69 -20.21 3.59
N GLU A 22 13.83 -21.40 3.01
CA GLU A 22 13.18 -21.77 1.73
C GLU A 22 11.68 -22.08 1.88
N ARG A 23 11.16 -22.01 3.11
CA ARG A 23 9.75 -22.25 3.45
C ARG A 23 9.11 -21.07 4.17
N SER A 24 9.40 -19.86 3.70
CA SER A 24 8.64 -18.65 4.02
C SER A 24 7.99 -18.18 2.72
N GLY A 25 6.81 -18.65 2.33
CA GLY A 25 5.57 -18.35 3.04
C GLY A 25 5.29 -16.86 2.87
N ALA A 26 4.54 -16.51 1.82
CA ALA A 26 3.99 -15.18 1.49
C ALA A 26 4.60 -14.01 2.29
N ARG A 27 5.46 -13.21 1.64
CA ARG A 27 5.78 -11.86 2.16
C ARG A 27 4.41 -11.20 2.41
N PRO A 28 4.03 -10.89 3.66
CA PRO A 28 2.76 -10.22 3.88
C PRO A 28 2.84 -8.95 3.04
N GLU A 29 1.88 -8.81 2.13
CA GLU A 29 1.70 -7.70 1.21
C GLU A 29 2.08 -6.41 1.97
N GLU A 30 3.29 -5.86 1.74
CA GLU A 30 3.86 -4.80 2.60
C GLU A 30 2.97 -3.54 2.63
N GLY A 31 2.10 -3.43 1.63
CA GLY A 31 1.03 -2.45 1.51
C GLY A 31 -0.08 -2.57 2.56
N GLN A 32 -0.37 -3.77 3.06
CA GLN A 32 -1.46 -4.01 4.02
C GLN A 32 -1.06 -3.76 5.48
N ALA A 33 0.23 -3.54 5.75
CA ALA A 33 0.71 -3.15 7.07
C ALA A 33 0.13 -1.78 7.48
N LEU A 34 -0.29 -1.65 8.74
CA LEU A 34 -0.78 -0.37 9.27
C LEU A 34 0.30 0.71 9.18
N ILE A 35 -0.14 1.94 8.90
CA ILE A 35 0.76 3.10 8.86
C ILE A 35 1.22 3.45 10.29
N ASP A 36 2.48 3.82 10.44
CA ASP A 36 3.01 4.30 11.71
C ASP A 36 2.61 5.76 11.97
N GLU A 37 2.60 6.17 13.25
CA GLU A 37 2.16 7.51 13.67
C GLU A 37 2.91 8.64 12.95
N ARG A 38 4.20 8.44 12.66
CA ARG A 38 5.02 9.45 11.98
C ARG A 38 4.57 9.65 10.53
N SER A 39 4.31 8.56 9.82
CA SER A 39 3.82 8.62 8.43
C SER A 39 2.38 9.12 8.38
N LEU A 40 1.53 8.75 9.35
CA LEU A 40 0.18 9.28 9.50
C LEU A 40 0.19 10.80 9.70
N SER A 41 1.05 11.30 10.58
CA SER A 41 1.21 12.75 10.82
C SER A 41 1.65 13.51 9.56
N LYS A 42 2.58 12.96 8.78
CA LYS A 42 2.99 13.53 7.49
C LYS A 42 1.84 13.53 6.48
N LEU A 43 1.08 12.44 6.42
CA LEU A 43 -0.06 12.29 5.51
C LEU A 43 -1.14 13.33 5.83
N ARG A 44 -1.50 13.48 7.11
CA ARG A 44 -2.44 14.52 7.58
C ARG A 44 -2.01 15.93 7.15
N TRP A 45 -0.71 16.24 7.28
CA TRP A 45 -0.21 17.55 6.86
C TRP A 45 -0.33 17.76 5.35
N ARG A 46 -0.05 16.71 4.55
CA ARG A 46 -0.15 16.76 3.08
C ARG A 46 -1.59 16.93 2.58
N CYS A 47 -2.58 16.48 3.36
CA CYS A 47 -3.99 16.61 3.03
C CYS A 47 -4.62 17.96 3.40
N ARG A 48 -3.85 18.94 3.89
CA ARG A 48 -4.34 20.31 4.14
C ARG A 48 -4.43 21.06 2.83
N ARG A 49 -5.63 21.48 2.41
CA ARG A 49 -5.86 22.13 1.11
C ARG A 49 -6.45 23.52 1.24
N GLY A 50 -6.59 24.23 0.12
CA GLY A 50 -7.14 25.58 0.09
C GLY A 50 -8.67 25.62 0.07
N LEU A 51 -9.31 24.48 -0.23
CA LEU A 51 -10.76 24.37 -0.38
C LEU A 51 -11.37 23.68 0.86
N LEU A 52 -12.25 24.40 1.56
CA LEU A 52 -12.84 23.97 2.82
C LEU A 52 -13.60 22.65 2.69
N GLU A 53 -14.31 22.45 1.59
CA GLU A 53 -15.08 21.24 1.32
C GLU A 53 -14.17 20.00 1.31
N ASN A 54 -13.00 20.10 0.68
CA ASN A 54 -12.02 19.01 0.67
C ASN A 54 -11.50 18.75 2.08
N ASP A 55 -11.18 19.79 2.84
CA ASP A 55 -10.69 19.67 4.21
C ASP A 55 -11.72 18.95 5.10
N LEU A 56 -13.02 19.26 4.97
CA LEU A 56 -14.09 18.60 5.72
C LEU A 56 -14.22 17.11 5.41
N PHE A 57 -14.06 16.71 4.14
CA PHE A 57 -14.06 15.29 3.77
C PHE A 57 -12.85 14.56 4.39
N ILE A 58 -11.68 15.17 4.30
CA ILE A 58 -10.42 14.63 4.83
C ILE A 58 -10.48 14.51 6.35
N GLU A 59 -10.97 15.53 7.05
CA GLU A 59 -11.10 15.53 8.51
C GLU A 59 -12.01 14.40 8.99
N ARG A 60 -13.19 14.26 8.37
CA ARG A 60 -14.14 13.17 8.66
C ARG A 60 -13.54 11.79 8.38
N PHE A 61 -12.80 11.67 7.30
CA PHE A 61 -12.10 10.44 6.94
C PHE A 61 -11.09 10.05 8.02
N PHE A 62 -10.22 10.97 8.43
CA PHE A 62 -9.24 10.67 9.47
C PHE A 62 -9.89 10.42 10.83
N ALA A 63 -11.00 11.09 11.17
CA ALA A 63 -11.72 10.84 12.41
C ALA A 63 -12.22 9.39 12.51
N ARG A 64 -12.56 8.76 11.37
CA ARG A 64 -13.06 7.37 11.33
C ARG A 64 -11.98 6.33 11.07
N HIS A 65 -11.09 6.61 10.13
CA HIS A 65 -10.24 5.59 9.53
C HIS A 65 -8.78 5.68 9.96
N ALA A 66 -8.33 6.73 10.67
CA ALA A 66 -6.92 6.91 11.02
C ALA A 66 -6.28 5.68 11.68
N ALA A 67 -7.01 4.97 12.55
CA ALA A 67 -6.51 3.78 13.25
C ALA A 67 -6.43 2.52 12.36
N THR A 68 -7.08 2.52 11.20
CA THR A 68 -7.15 1.37 10.27
C THR A 68 -6.48 1.64 8.92
N LEU A 69 -5.79 2.78 8.79
CA LEU A 69 -5.02 3.08 7.58
C LEU A 69 -3.81 2.16 7.48
N ASN A 70 -3.61 1.61 6.29
CA ASN A 70 -2.44 0.83 5.92
C ASN A 70 -1.62 1.59 4.86
N GLN A 71 -0.48 1.03 4.48
CA GLN A 71 0.43 1.66 3.53
C GLN A 71 -0.19 1.79 2.13
N ASP A 72 -1.05 0.86 1.70
CA ASP A 72 -1.78 0.96 0.43
C ASP A 72 -2.80 2.11 0.48
N HIS A 73 -3.56 2.24 1.57
CA HIS A 73 -4.46 3.37 1.78
C HIS A 73 -3.69 4.69 1.76
N ALA A 74 -2.50 4.73 2.38
CA ALA A 74 -1.65 5.91 2.35
C ALA A 74 -1.19 6.25 0.92
N ARG A 75 -0.78 5.24 0.14
CA ARG A 75 -0.37 5.42 -1.26
C ARG A 75 -1.51 5.92 -2.14
N GLY A 76 -2.70 5.35 -1.99
CA GLY A 76 -3.91 5.79 -2.69
C GLY A 76 -4.29 7.22 -2.32
N LEU A 77 -4.21 7.58 -1.03
CA LEU A 77 -4.49 8.94 -0.59
C LEU A 77 -3.47 9.93 -1.13
N LEU A 78 -2.18 9.59 -1.15
CA LEU A 78 -1.13 10.45 -1.72
C LEU A 78 -1.36 10.71 -3.22
N ALA A 79 -1.78 9.70 -3.99
CA ALA A 79 -2.12 9.89 -5.40
C ALA A 79 -3.32 10.85 -5.58
N LEU A 80 -4.34 10.76 -4.72
CA LEU A 80 -5.44 11.73 -4.71
C LEU A 80 -4.96 13.15 -4.34
N MET A 81 -3.93 13.26 -3.48
CA MET A 81 -3.35 14.55 -3.06
C MET A 81 -2.47 15.23 -4.11
N ASP A 82 -2.15 14.58 -5.23
CA ASP A 82 -1.47 15.20 -6.37
C ASP A 82 -2.44 15.86 -7.37
N LEU A 83 -3.75 15.65 -7.23
CA LEU A 83 -4.77 16.28 -8.07
C LEU A 83 -5.03 17.75 -7.70
N ALA A 84 -5.58 18.56 -8.61
CA ALA A 84 -6.03 19.90 -8.25
C ALA A 84 -7.23 19.85 -7.29
N ASP A 85 -7.47 20.93 -6.54
CA ASP A 85 -8.54 20.99 -5.54
C ASP A 85 -9.93 20.72 -6.13
N ASN A 86 -10.21 21.26 -7.32
CA ASN A 86 -11.48 21.05 -8.02
C ASN A 86 -11.62 19.61 -8.55
N ASP A 87 -10.55 19.03 -9.09
CA ASP A 87 -10.57 17.65 -9.60
C ASP A 87 -10.81 16.65 -8.46
N LEU A 88 -10.15 16.85 -7.32
CA LEU A 88 -10.36 16.06 -6.11
C LEU A 88 -11.81 16.20 -5.63
N LEU A 89 -12.34 17.42 -5.58
CA LEU A 89 -13.72 17.65 -5.15
C LEU A 89 -14.73 16.96 -6.09
N ASP A 90 -14.54 17.04 -7.41
CA ASP A 90 -15.42 16.39 -8.37
C ASP A 90 -15.41 14.87 -8.25
N LEU A 91 -14.26 14.26 -7.91
CA LEU A 91 -14.17 12.85 -7.55
C LEU A 91 -14.90 12.57 -6.23
N LEU A 92 -14.73 13.38 -5.20
CA LEU A 92 -15.43 13.18 -3.91
C LEU A 92 -16.95 13.30 -4.04
N LEU A 93 -17.43 14.20 -4.90
CA LEU A 93 -18.86 14.42 -5.18
C LEU A 93 -19.45 13.42 -6.19
N LYS A 94 -18.68 12.44 -6.68
CA LYS A 94 -19.08 11.49 -7.74
C LYS A 94 -19.57 12.17 -9.03
N ARG A 95 -19.11 13.40 -9.30
CA ARG A 95 -19.31 14.05 -10.60
C ARG A 95 -18.41 13.44 -11.66
N ARG A 96 -17.28 12.87 -11.22
CA ARG A 96 -16.33 12.14 -12.03
C ARG A 96 -15.94 10.83 -11.32
N GLU A 97 -15.54 9.84 -12.10
CA GLU A 97 -14.95 8.60 -11.61
C GLU A 97 -13.44 8.58 -11.87
N PRO A 98 -12.65 7.85 -11.06
CA PRO A 98 -11.22 7.71 -11.30
C PRO A 98 -10.99 7.03 -12.64
N SER A 99 -10.17 7.64 -13.49
CA SER A 99 -9.82 7.13 -14.82
C SER A 99 -8.30 7.23 -15.06
N GLY A 100 -7.75 6.39 -15.94
CA GLY A 100 -6.34 6.39 -16.31
C GLY A 100 -5.43 6.03 -15.14
N GLU A 101 -4.50 6.91 -14.78
CA GLU A 101 -3.52 6.68 -13.70
C GLU A 101 -4.16 6.52 -12.31
N LEU A 102 -5.43 6.93 -12.15
CA LEU A 102 -6.20 6.79 -10.92
C LEU A 102 -7.01 5.48 -10.85
N GLU A 103 -7.09 4.69 -11.92
CA GLU A 103 -7.75 3.36 -11.94
C GLU A 103 -6.89 2.29 -11.27
N ARG A 104 -6.51 2.57 -10.03
CA ARG A 104 -5.72 1.68 -9.19
C ARG A 104 -6.54 1.27 -7.99
N ASP A 105 -6.38 0.02 -7.56
CA ASP A 105 -7.16 -0.55 -6.46
C ASP A 105 -7.02 0.25 -5.16
N ASP A 106 -5.80 0.72 -4.84
CA ASP A 106 -5.52 1.54 -3.66
C ASP A 106 -6.25 2.89 -3.68
N VAL A 107 -6.24 3.58 -4.83
CA VAL A 107 -6.96 4.85 -5.03
C VAL A 107 -8.47 4.64 -4.95
N VAL A 108 -9.01 3.66 -5.65
CA VAL A 108 -10.45 3.36 -5.67
C VAL A 108 -10.95 2.99 -4.28
N GLN A 109 -10.16 2.22 -3.53
CA GLN A 109 -10.48 1.83 -2.16
C GLN A 109 -10.54 3.05 -1.23
N VAL A 110 -9.53 3.90 -1.25
CA VAL A 110 -9.49 5.13 -0.43
C VAL A 110 -10.60 6.10 -0.83
N LEU A 111 -10.86 6.25 -2.12
CA LEU A 111 -11.93 7.10 -2.63
C LEU A 111 -13.31 6.60 -2.14
N ARG A 112 -13.53 5.28 -2.11
CA ARG A 112 -14.74 4.69 -1.53
C ARG A 112 -14.86 4.98 -0.03
N MET A 113 -13.76 4.90 0.72
CA MET A 113 -13.73 5.22 2.15
C MET A 113 -14.02 6.70 2.40
N LEU A 114 -13.44 7.61 1.61
CA LEU A 114 -13.70 9.06 1.67
C LEU A 114 -15.16 9.41 1.35
N ARG A 115 -15.77 8.70 0.40
CA ARG A 115 -17.18 8.89 -0.02
C ARG A 115 -18.19 8.28 0.96
N ALA A 116 -17.76 7.48 1.95
CA ALA A 116 -18.68 6.82 2.85
C ALA A 116 -19.43 7.86 3.73
N PRO A 117 -20.78 7.84 3.77
CA PRO A 117 -21.52 8.75 4.64
C PRO A 117 -21.13 8.52 6.10
N ALA A 118 -21.35 9.54 6.94
CA ALA A 118 -21.09 9.43 8.38
C ALA A 118 -22.27 8.88 9.17
#